data_AF-A0A5P8NEC7-F1
#
_entry.id   AF-A0A5P8NEC7-F1
#
_cell.length_a   1.000
_cell.length_b   1.000
_cell.length_c   1.000
_cell.angle_alpha   90.00
_cell.angle_beta   90.00
_cell.angle_gamma   90.00
#
_symmetry.space_group_name_H-M   'P 1'
#
loop_
_entity.id
_entity.type
_entity.pdbx_description
1 polymer ?
#
loop_
_entity_poly.entity_id
_entity_poly.type
_entity_poly.pdbx_seq_one_letter_code
_entity_poly.pdbx_strand_id
1 'polypeptide(L)'
;MKKIFKHIIISIISIIILLGFSCFNRTSSKIMGNLCDQTTENPSGYCYYDAPEIGIPFIFLSDSPNTSVVGNLGPEDDFYINGLVLNIISYYLLQIVFLNLIRFYRNKKLL
;
A
#
# COMPACT_ATOMS: atom_id res chain seq x y z
N MET A 1 12.35 2.80 -34.66
CA MET A 1 12.68 1.68 -33.73
C MET A 1 13.26 2.13 -32.38
N LYS A 2 14.36 2.90 -32.30
CA LYS A 2 15.02 3.27 -31.01
C LYS A 2 14.09 3.91 -29.95
N LYS A 3 13.12 4.74 -30.35
CA LYS A 3 12.17 5.37 -29.42
C LYS A 3 11.19 4.38 -28.78
N ILE A 4 10.68 3.40 -29.54
CA ILE A 4 9.76 2.37 -29.03
C ILE A 4 10.48 1.48 -28.01
N PHE A 5 11.72 1.10 -28.30
CA PHE A 5 12.54 0.29 -27.42
C PHE A 5 12.77 0.95 -26.05
N LYS A 6 13.00 2.28 -26.04
CA LYS A 6 13.10 3.05 -24.79
C LYS A 6 11.82 2.99 -23.94
N HIS A 7 10.64 3.11 -24.55
CA HIS A 7 9.36 3.04 -23.82
C HIS A 7 9.12 1.64 -23.23
N ILE A 8 9.47 0.59 -23.97
CA ILE A 8 9.36 -0.79 -23.51
C ILE A 8 10.27 -1.02 -22.30
N ILE A 9 11.55 -0.60 -22.38
CA ILE A 9 12.49 -0.72 -21.26
C ILE A 9 11.97 0.01 -20.01
N ILE A 10 11.51 1.25 -20.16
CA ILE A 10 10.98 2.04 -19.04
C ILE A 10 9.79 1.31 -18.40
N SER A 11 8.84 0.81 -19.20
CA SER A 11 7.69 0.07 -18.68
C SER A 11 8.09 -1.21 -17.96
N ILE A 12 9.06 -1.98 -18.49
CA ILE A 12 9.58 -3.19 -17.84
C ILE A 12 10.19 -2.85 -16.49
N ILE A 13 11.04 -1.82 -16.42
CA ILE A 13 11.66 -1.36 -15.16
C ILE A 13 10.58 -0.95 -14.15
N SER A 14 9.58 -0.18 -14.58
CA SER A 14 8.46 0.22 -13.70
C SER A 14 7.69 -0.97 -13.15
N ILE A 15 7.41 -1.99 -13.97
CA ILE A 15 6.74 -3.22 -13.54
C ILE A 15 7.60 -4.00 -12.54
N ILE A 16 8.92 -4.12 -12.79
CA ILE A 16 9.83 -4.81 -11.87
C ILE A 16 9.84 -4.13 -10.49
N ILE A 17 9.87 -2.79 -10.45
CA ILE A 17 9.83 -2.03 -9.19
C ILE A 17 8.50 -2.28 -8.45
N LEU A 18 7.36 -2.23 -9.16
CA LEU A 18 6.03 -2.48 -8.58
C LEU A 18 5.88 -3.92 -8.04
N LEU A 19 6.43 -4.90 -8.74
CA LEU A 19 6.45 -6.29 -8.27
C LEU A 19 7.35 -6.44 -7.04
N GLY A 20 8.52 -5.77 -7.04
CA GLY A 20 9.41 -5.73 -5.88
C GLY A 20 8.72 -5.22 -4.63
N PHE A 21 7.95 -4.14 -4.74
CA PHE A 21 7.12 -3.60 -3.65
C PHE A 21 6.08 -4.59 -3.12
N SER A 22 5.55 -5.45 -3.98
CA SER A 22 4.54 -6.44 -3.58
C SER A 22 5.15 -7.64 -2.82
N CYS A 23 6.46 -7.88 -2.97
CA CYS A 23 7.16 -8.97 -2.28
C CYS A 23 7.63 -8.60 -0.87
N PHE A 24 7.57 -7.33 -0.48
CA PHE A 24 7.91 -6.92 0.88
C PHE A 24 6.77 -7.27 1.83
N ASN A 25 6.97 -8.35 2.58
CA ASN A 25 6.08 -8.75 3.66
C ASN A 25 6.19 -7.71 4.78
N ARG A 26 5.08 -7.05 5.10
CA ARG A 26 5.00 -6.03 6.15
C ARG A 26 4.04 -6.53 7.19
N THR A 27 4.32 -6.20 8.44
CA THR A 27 3.38 -6.40 9.54
C THR A 27 3.02 -5.03 10.10
N SER A 28 1.73 -4.85 10.38
CA SER A 28 1.28 -3.76 11.22
C SER A 28 0.64 -4.38 12.46
N SER A 29 1.02 -3.87 13.62
CA SER A 29 0.39 -4.31 14.87
C SER A 29 -1.00 -3.70 14.93
N LYS A 30 -2.02 -4.52 14.75
CA LYS A 30 -3.42 -4.13 14.89
C LYS A 30 -3.90 -4.59 16.25
N ILE A 31 -4.58 -3.70 16.96
CA ILE A 31 -5.38 -4.10 18.11
C ILE A 31 -6.78 -4.37 17.58
N MET A 32 -7.29 -5.54 17.90
CA MET A 32 -8.68 -5.89 17.70
C MET A 32 -9.29 -6.08 19.07
N GLY A 33 -10.24 -5.22 19.47
CA GLY A 33 -10.93 -5.44 20.73
C GLY A 33 -12.16 -6.30 20.59
N ASN A 34 -12.64 -6.74 21.76
CA ASN A 34 -13.75 -7.67 21.94
C ASN A 34 -13.56 -9.03 21.25
N LEU A 35 -12.34 -9.37 20.83
CA LEU A 35 -12.00 -10.68 20.29
C LEU A 35 -11.31 -11.58 21.32
N CYS A 36 -10.70 -11.03 22.37
CA CYS A 36 -10.02 -11.77 23.43
C CYS A 36 -10.85 -11.76 24.71
N ASP A 37 -10.68 -12.81 25.51
CA ASP A 37 -11.33 -12.90 26.82
C ASP A 37 -10.88 -11.75 27.72
N GLN A 38 -11.86 -11.11 28.37
CA GLN A 38 -11.58 -10.09 29.37
C GLN A 38 -11.02 -10.76 30.62
N THR A 39 -9.86 -10.29 31.07
CA THR A 39 -9.22 -10.75 32.31
C THR A 39 -8.97 -9.56 33.24
N THR A 40 -8.59 -9.81 34.50
CA THR A 40 -8.15 -8.74 35.41
C THR A 40 -6.95 -7.95 34.88
N GLU A 41 -6.15 -8.58 34.01
CA GLU A 41 -4.96 -7.98 33.39
C GLU A 41 -5.27 -7.32 32.03
N ASN A 42 -6.34 -7.76 31.35
CA ASN A 42 -6.83 -7.20 30.09
C ASN A 42 -8.35 -6.96 30.17
N PRO A 43 -8.80 -5.96 30.96
CA PRO A 43 -10.22 -5.73 31.21
C PRO A 43 -10.98 -5.29 29.94
N SER A 44 -10.26 -4.78 28.93
CA SER A 44 -10.83 -4.35 27.66
C SER A 44 -10.88 -5.44 26.59
N GLY A 45 -10.32 -6.63 26.85
CA GLY A 45 -10.35 -7.75 25.89
C GLY A 45 -9.62 -7.45 24.57
N TYR A 46 -8.55 -6.66 24.63
CA TYR A 46 -7.75 -6.34 23.44
C TYR A 46 -6.89 -7.54 23.02
N CYS A 47 -6.95 -7.90 21.74
CA CYS A 47 -5.97 -8.76 21.13
C CYS A 47 -4.99 -7.92 20.31
N TYR A 48 -3.69 -8.14 20.52
CA TYR A 48 -2.64 -7.60 19.67
C TYR A 48 -2.25 -8.67 18.66
N TYR A 49 -2.53 -8.43 17.38
CA TYR A 49 -2.09 -9.31 16.30
C TYR A 49 -1.35 -8.51 15.23
N ASP A 50 -0.20 -9.04 14.84
CA ASP A 50 0.47 -8.58 13.64
C ASP A 50 -0.29 -9.09 12.42
N ALA A 51 -1.04 -8.19 11.78
CA ALA A 51 -1.73 -8.52 10.56
C ALA A 51 -0.73 -8.51 9.39
N PRO A 52 -0.64 -9.58 8.58
CA PRO A 52 0.18 -9.55 7.39
C PRO A 52 -0.40 -8.55 6.40
N GLU A 53 0.45 -7.64 5.93
CA GLU A 53 0.12 -6.64 4.93
C GLU A 53 1.03 -6.82 3.72
N ILE A 54 0.42 -7.23 2.62
CA ILE A 54 1.12 -7.56 1.37
C ILE A 54 0.53 -6.71 0.26
N GLY A 55 1.40 -6.24 -0.64
CA GLY A 55 0.99 -5.55 -1.86
C GLY A 55 0.88 -4.02 -1.73
N ILE A 56 0.24 -3.43 -2.74
CA ILE A 56 -0.02 -2.01 -2.91
C ILE A 56 -1.55 -1.83 -2.88
N PRO A 57 -2.10 -0.80 -2.20
CA PRO A 57 -1.39 0.32 -1.56
C PRO A 57 -0.72 -0.04 -0.23
N PHE A 58 0.33 0.71 0.10
CA PHE A 58 0.97 0.72 1.41
C PHE A 58 0.06 1.43 2.41
N ILE A 59 -0.05 0.93 3.64
CA ILE A 59 -0.77 1.66 4.70
C ILE A 59 0.01 2.92 5.04
N PHE A 60 -0.71 4.04 5.07
CA PHE A 60 -0.17 5.36 5.40
C PHE A 60 -1.08 6.14 6.35
N LEU A 61 -2.31 5.71 6.51
CA LEU A 61 -3.26 6.12 7.54
C LEU A 61 -3.78 4.85 8.20
N SER A 62 -3.74 4.80 9.52
CA SER A 62 -4.31 3.73 10.32
C SER A 62 -5.03 4.33 11.50
N ASP A 63 -6.26 3.90 11.73
CA ASP A 63 -6.98 4.28 12.93
C ASP A 63 -6.19 3.82 14.18
N SER A 64 -6.17 4.68 15.19
CA SER A 64 -5.75 4.26 16.51
C SER A 64 -6.77 3.23 17.02
N PRO A 65 -6.34 2.10 17.58
CA PRO A 65 -7.33 1.13 17.99
C PRO A 65 -8.10 1.55 19.24
N ASN A 66 -7.51 2.44 20.05
CA ASN A 66 -8.17 3.00 21.22
C ASN A 66 -9.35 3.91 20.84
N THR A 67 -9.40 4.45 19.62
CA THR A 67 -10.53 5.27 19.14
C THR A 67 -11.58 4.38 18.50
N SER A 68 -11.21 3.49 17.56
CA SER A 68 -12.18 2.69 16.79
C SER A 68 -12.82 1.53 17.56
N VAL A 69 -12.13 0.97 18.56
CA VAL A 69 -12.65 -0.17 19.35
C VAL A 69 -13.39 0.30 20.61
N VAL A 70 -12.88 1.35 21.26
CA VAL A 70 -13.34 1.80 22.59
C VAL A 70 -14.38 2.92 22.49
N GLY A 71 -14.50 3.56 21.32
CA GLY A 71 -15.43 4.67 21.12
C GLY A 71 -15.03 5.95 21.84
N ASN A 72 -13.72 6.19 21.99
CA ASN A 72 -13.19 7.42 22.58
C ASN A 72 -12.82 8.43 21.49
N LEU A 73 -13.03 9.73 21.77
CA LEU A 73 -12.57 10.83 20.94
C LEU A 73 -11.10 11.16 21.29
N GLY A 74 -10.20 11.09 20.31
CA GLY A 74 -8.77 11.38 20.44
C GLY A 74 -8.16 11.69 19.06
N PRO A 75 -6.84 11.97 18.94
CA PRO A 75 -6.20 12.02 17.61
C PRO A 75 -6.41 10.66 16.93
N GLU A 76 -7.16 10.66 15.83
CA GLU A 76 -7.80 9.45 15.32
C GLU A 76 -6.86 8.51 14.54
N ASP A 77 -5.77 9.06 13.97
CA ASP A 77 -4.97 8.35 12.95
C ASP A 77 -3.47 8.39 13.21
N ASP A 78 -2.85 7.21 13.14
CA ASP A 78 -1.41 7.07 12.91
C ASP A 78 -1.10 7.33 11.43
N PHE A 79 -0.18 8.27 11.19
CA PHE A 79 0.24 8.63 9.84
C PHE A 79 1.66 8.14 9.53
N TYR A 80 1.76 7.23 8.55
CA TYR A 80 3.04 6.68 8.10
C TYR A 80 3.49 7.33 6.79
N ILE A 81 4.32 8.37 6.91
CA ILE A 81 4.84 9.13 5.76
C ILE A 81 5.52 8.25 4.71
N ASN A 82 6.24 7.19 5.14
CA ASN A 82 6.90 6.26 4.23
C ASN A 82 5.90 5.52 3.35
N GLY A 83 4.77 5.08 3.91
CA GLY A 83 3.69 4.44 3.17
C GLY A 83 3.08 5.38 2.14
N LEU A 84 2.87 6.66 2.51
CA LEU A 84 2.35 7.67 1.59
C LEU A 84 3.31 7.88 0.40
N VAL A 85 4.59 8.08 0.68
CA VAL A 85 5.62 8.30 -0.35
C VAL A 85 5.71 7.10 -1.30
N LEU A 86 5.70 5.87 -0.76
CA LEU A 86 5.74 4.65 -1.57
C LEU A 86 4.48 4.49 -2.44
N ASN A 87 3.31 4.88 -1.95
CA ASN A 87 2.09 4.92 -2.76
C ASN A 87 2.20 5.93 -3.91
N ILE A 88 2.66 7.16 -3.63
CA ILE A 88 2.85 8.19 -4.66
C ILE A 88 3.77 7.67 -5.77
N ILE A 89 4.91 7.06 -5.41
CA ILE A 89 5.84 6.46 -6.36
C ILE A 89 5.15 5.35 -7.17
N SER A 90 4.42 4.47 -6.50
CA SER A 90 3.73 3.34 -7.14
C SER A 90 2.71 3.80 -8.17
N TYR A 91 1.86 4.78 -7.82
CA TYR A 91 0.89 5.34 -8.75
C TYR A 91 1.54 6.05 -9.93
N TYR A 92 2.65 6.75 -9.70
CA TYR A 92 3.40 7.38 -10.79
C TYR A 92 4.01 6.36 -11.76
N LEU A 93 4.56 5.26 -11.25
CA LEU A 93 5.06 4.15 -12.08
C LEU A 93 3.95 3.49 -12.90
N LEU A 94 2.77 3.26 -12.30
CA LEU A 94 1.60 2.76 -13.03
C LEU A 94 1.19 3.71 -14.15
N GLN A 95 1.18 5.02 -13.88
CA GLN A 95 0.84 6.03 -14.89
C GLN A 95 1.85 6.03 -16.05
N ILE A 96 3.16 5.87 -15.78
CA ILE A 96 4.19 5.74 -16.83
C ILE A 96 3.91 4.52 -17.71
N VAL A 97 3.63 3.36 -17.11
CA VAL A 97 3.33 2.12 -17.85
C VAL A 97 2.11 2.35 -18.75
N PHE A 98 1.04 2.92 -18.21
CA PHE A 98 -0.20 3.17 -18.95
C PHE A 98 0.00 4.13 -20.12
N LEU A 99 0.69 5.26 -19.90
CA LEU A 99 0.98 6.24 -20.96
C LEU A 99 1.87 5.64 -22.07
N ASN A 100 2.86 4.82 -21.69
CA ASN A 100 3.71 4.13 -22.66
C ASN A 100 2.93 3.09 -23.48
N LEU A 101 1.99 2.37 -22.86
CA LEU A 101 1.10 1.45 -23.57
C LEU A 101 0.23 2.19 -24.59
N ILE A 102 -0.42 3.28 -24.20
CA ILE A 102 -1.21 4.11 -25.12
C ILE A 102 -0.37 4.58 -26.31
N ARG A 103 0.84 5.10 -26.04
CA ARG A 103 1.78 5.55 -27.10
C ARG A 103 2.16 4.41 -28.03
N PHE A 104 2.39 3.21 -27.49
CA PHE A 104 2.71 2.03 -28.29
C PHE A 104 1.54 1.65 -29.22
N TYR A 105 0.32 1.56 -28.69
CA TYR A 105 -0.87 1.25 -29.48
C TYR A 105 -1.14 2.29 -30.56
N ARG A 106 -1.03 3.58 -30.23
CA ARG A 106 -1.23 4.66 -31.21
C ARG A 106 -0.23 4.61 -32.35
N ASN A 107 1.04 4.33 -32.06
CA ASN A 107 2.08 4.22 -33.09
C ASN A 107 1.89 2.99 -33.99
N LYS A 108 1.32 1.89 -33.48
CA LYS A 108 0.98 0.72 -34.31
C LYS A 108 -0.19 0.97 -35.26
N LYS A 109 -1.16 1.82 -34.89
CA LYS A 109 -2.33 2.14 -35.74
C LYS A 109 -2.01 3.10 -36.90
N LEU A 110 -0.87 3.79 -36.84
CA LEU A 110 -0.39 4.74 -37.85
C LEU A 110 0.63 4.14 -38.83
N LEU A 111 0.97 2.86 -38.66
CA LEU A 111 1.83 2.06 -39.53
C LEU A 111 0.97 1.03 -40.27
#